data_AF-A0A927AXR1-F1
#
_entry.id   AF-A0A927AXR1-F1
#
_cell.length_a   1.000
_cell.length_b   1.000
_cell.length_c   1.000
_cell.angle_alpha   90.00
_cell.angle_beta   90.00
_cell.angle_gamma   90.00
#
_symmetry.space_group_name_H-M   'P 1'
#
loop_
_entity.id
_entity.type
_entity.pdbx_description
1 polymer ?
#
loop_
_entity_poly.entity_id
_entity_poly.type
_entity_poly.pdbx_seq_one_letter_code
_entity_poly.pdbx_strand_id
1 'polypeptide(L)'
;MRQLSYWASTHTKLAILFIVLIEILKNWAGFRFGYRFLPALPLPVIELVVLGIVTGVLLIETKYSDQINVPFLSKADRYQLRTRSTFCLFMASFLLFIVLGNRFHYFLSPQPGDFTVQASVNRVERFSYESKDSSTIDDVQKTRPLTRKVLRKEQQLAKYKHAQRPKEKSTGAYILLFLLGVGLALLGSGLACQLACAGQGVAAVLVGLVSLGCLVGGIYFLVKAIIRKPSSSTVPRN
;
A
#
# COMPACT_ATOMS: atom_id res chain seq x y z
N MET A 1 -17.02 -9.04 -1.33
CA MET A 1 -15.60 -9.13 -0.89
C MET A 1 -14.96 -10.53 -1.02
N ARG A 2 -15.73 -11.65 -0.99
CA ARG A 2 -15.16 -13.02 -1.00
C ARG A 2 -14.21 -13.33 -2.17
N GLN A 3 -14.48 -12.79 -3.36
CA GLN A 3 -13.65 -13.05 -4.54
C GLN A 3 -12.25 -12.41 -4.43
N LEU A 4 -12.14 -11.22 -3.83
CA LEU A 4 -10.86 -10.54 -3.66
C LEU A 4 -9.99 -11.26 -2.61
N SER A 5 -10.61 -11.66 -1.50
CA SER A 5 -9.95 -12.46 -0.46
C SER A 5 -9.51 -13.83 -0.99
N TYR A 6 -10.33 -14.47 -1.83
CA TYR A 6 -9.97 -15.74 -2.47
C TYR A 6 -8.77 -15.59 -3.41
N TRP A 7 -8.76 -14.56 -4.27
CA TRP A 7 -7.63 -14.26 -5.15
C TRP A 7 -6.34 -13.99 -4.37
N ALA A 8 -6.41 -13.20 -3.30
CA ALA A 8 -5.26 -12.89 -2.45
C ALA A 8 -4.70 -14.16 -1.77
N SER A 9 -5.55 -15.12 -1.42
CA SER A 9 -5.11 -16.40 -0.84
C SER A 9 -4.42 -17.32 -1.85
N THR A 10 -4.79 -17.23 -3.15
CA THR A 10 -4.17 -18.02 -4.21
C THR A 10 -2.86 -17.41 -4.70
N HIS A 11 -2.72 -16.08 -4.65
CA HIS A 11 -1.54 -15.35 -5.11
C HIS A 11 -0.91 -14.48 -4.02
N THR A 12 -0.54 -15.08 -2.89
CA THR A 12 -0.05 -14.38 -1.69
C THR A 12 1.12 -13.42 -1.97
N LYS A 13 2.10 -13.85 -2.79
CA LYS A 13 3.27 -13.00 -3.12
C LYS A 13 2.88 -11.73 -3.89
N LEU A 14 1.96 -11.86 -4.86
CA LEU A 14 1.45 -10.71 -5.62
C LEU A 14 0.59 -9.80 -4.75
N ALA A 15 -0.22 -10.37 -3.86
CA ALA A 15 -1.02 -9.60 -2.92
C ALA A 15 -0.14 -8.77 -1.96
N ILE A 16 0.93 -9.36 -1.42
CA ILE A 16 1.90 -8.64 -0.57
C ILE A 16 2.55 -7.51 -1.36
N LEU A 17 3.02 -7.77 -2.58
CA LEU A 17 3.63 -6.74 -3.43
C LEU A 17 2.66 -5.60 -3.71
N PHE A 18 1.40 -5.91 -3.99
CA PHE A 18 0.37 -4.91 -4.24
C PHE A 18 0.08 -4.04 -3.02
N ILE A 19 0.04 -4.63 -1.82
CA ILE A 19 -0.12 -3.89 -0.56
C ILE A 19 1.07 -2.94 -0.36
N VAL A 20 2.30 -3.42 -0.53
CA VAL A 20 3.51 -2.58 -0.41
C VAL A 20 3.48 -1.43 -1.40
N LEU A 21 3.08 -1.68 -2.65
CA LEU A 21 2.98 -0.66 -3.68
C LEU A 21 1.93 0.41 -3.35
N ILE A 22 0.76 0.00 -2.82
CA ILE A 22 -0.27 0.94 -2.35
C ILE A 22 0.24 1.79 -1.19
N GLU A 23 0.95 1.19 -0.22
CA GLU A 23 1.52 1.92 0.91
C GLU A 23 2.55 2.96 0.46
N ILE A 24 3.42 2.62 -0.50
CA ILE A 24 4.37 3.56 -1.09
C ILE A 24 3.64 4.70 -1.80
N LEU A 25 2.63 4.40 -2.63
CA LEU A 25 1.84 5.41 -3.34
C LEU A 25 1.11 6.34 -2.36
N LYS A 26 0.52 5.80 -1.30
CA LYS A 26 -0.14 6.56 -0.23
C LYS A 26 0.84 7.53 0.42
N ASN A 27 2.01 7.04 0.83
CA ASN A 27 3.04 7.85 1.50
C ASN A 27 3.56 8.95 0.56
N TRP A 28 3.81 8.61 -0.71
CA TRP A 28 4.24 9.57 -1.72
C TRP A 28 3.19 10.65 -1.97
N ALA A 29 1.91 10.28 -2.09
CA ALA A 29 0.81 11.23 -2.25
C ALA A 29 0.67 12.15 -1.03
N GLY A 30 0.76 11.61 0.18
CA GLY A 30 0.72 12.38 1.43
C GLY A 30 1.87 13.39 1.49
N PHE A 31 3.08 12.95 1.19
CA PHE A 31 4.25 13.82 1.13
C PHE A 31 4.09 14.97 0.12
N ARG A 32 3.68 14.65 -1.13
CA ARG A 32 3.43 15.66 -2.17
C ARG A 32 2.35 16.65 -1.77
N PHE A 33 1.29 16.16 -1.13
CA PHE A 33 0.20 17.01 -0.63
C PHE A 33 0.71 17.97 0.44
N GLY A 34 1.43 17.46 1.43
CA GLY A 34 2.02 18.29 2.49
C GLY A 34 3.02 19.32 2.00
N TYR A 35 3.84 18.96 1.00
CA TYR A 35 4.84 19.84 0.42
C TYR A 35 4.23 20.98 -0.41
N ARG A 36 3.15 20.70 -1.17
CA ARG A 36 2.62 21.65 -2.17
C ARG A 36 1.39 22.42 -1.71
N PHE A 37 0.52 21.82 -0.90
CA PHE A 37 -0.78 22.39 -0.54
C PHE A 37 -0.78 23.11 0.80
N LEU A 38 0.03 22.67 1.77
CA LEU A 38 0.06 23.31 3.08
C LEU A 38 1.04 24.49 3.08
N PRO A 39 0.64 25.67 3.60
CA PRO A 39 1.58 26.76 3.85
C PRO A 39 2.64 26.32 4.86
N ALA A 40 3.80 26.98 4.88
CA ALA A 40 4.84 26.69 5.87
C ALA A 40 4.27 26.91 7.29
N LEU A 41 4.01 25.81 8.01
CA LEU A 41 3.51 25.87 9.37
C LEU A 41 4.68 26.14 10.33
N PRO A 42 4.46 26.92 11.39
CA PRO A 42 5.49 27.13 12.41
C PRO A 42 5.79 25.82 13.13
N LEU A 43 7.05 25.64 13.52
CA LEU A 43 7.56 24.44 14.18
C LEU A 43 6.69 23.93 15.37
N PRO A 44 6.25 24.78 16.33
CA PRO A 44 5.45 24.30 17.45
C PRO A 44 4.10 23.71 17.03
N VAL A 45 3.51 24.20 15.94
CA VAL A 45 2.24 23.66 15.42
C VAL A 45 2.47 22.29 14.80
N ILE A 46 3.56 22.10 14.07
CA ILE A 46 3.94 20.80 13.50
C ILE A 46 4.15 19.78 14.62
N GLU A 47 4.88 20.14 15.68
CA GLU A 47 5.14 19.25 16.82
C GLU A 47 3.86 18.89 17.57
N LEU A 48 2.97 19.86 17.79
CA LEU A 48 1.68 19.62 18.43
C LEU A 48 0.78 18.70 17.59
N VAL A 49 0.78 18.85 16.26
CA VAL A 49 0.05 17.96 15.34
C VAL A 49 0.62 16.54 15.37
N VAL A 50 1.95 16.38 15.33
CA VAL A 50 2.58 15.06 15.42
C VAL A 50 2.25 14.40 16.76
N LEU A 51 2.35 15.14 17.86
CA LEU A 51 2.01 14.64 19.19
C LEU A 51 0.54 14.23 19.25
N GLY A 52 -0.38 15.04 18.72
CA GLY A 52 -1.80 14.71 18.63
C GLY A 52 -2.07 13.43 17.82
N ILE A 53 -1.37 13.23 16.69
CA ILE A 53 -1.51 12.00 15.89
C ILE A 53 -0.99 10.79 16.66
N VAL A 54 0.18 10.89 17.30
CA VAL A 54 0.78 9.79 18.08
C VAL A 54 -0.11 9.43 19.26
N THR A 55 -0.57 10.42 20.04
CA THR A 55 -1.51 10.18 21.14
C THR A 55 -2.82 9.56 20.63
N GLY A 56 -3.34 10.03 19.50
CA GLY A 56 -4.52 9.46 18.87
C GLY A 56 -4.35 7.98 18.51
N VAL A 57 -3.21 7.61 17.91
CA VAL A 57 -2.87 6.22 17.59
C VAL A 57 -2.79 5.36 18.85
N LEU A 58 -2.13 5.84 19.90
CA LEU A 58 -2.05 5.12 21.19
C LEU A 58 -3.43 4.92 21.83
N LEU A 59 -4.31 5.92 21.77
CA LEU A 59 -5.69 5.80 22.25
C LEU A 59 -6.52 4.79 21.43
N ILE A 60 -6.27 4.69 20.12
CA ILE A 60 -6.92 3.70 19.27
C ILE A 60 -6.41 2.30 19.61
N GLU A 61 -5.10 2.12 19.79
CA GLU A 61 -4.49 0.82 20.11
C GLU A 61 -4.92 0.30 21.49
N THR A 62 -4.92 1.16 22.51
CA THR A 62 -5.41 0.80 23.86
C THR A 62 -6.86 0.35 23.82
N LYS A 63 -7.75 1.14 23.21
CA LYS A 63 -9.17 0.76 23.05
C LYS A 63 -9.36 -0.50 22.21
N TYR A 64 -8.54 -0.71 21.19
CA TYR A 64 -8.60 -1.91 20.36
C TYR A 64 -8.18 -3.16 21.14
N SER A 65 -7.12 -3.06 21.96
CA SER A 65 -6.66 -4.13 22.85
C SER A 65 -7.76 -4.54 23.84
N ASP A 66 -8.38 -3.55 24.50
CA ASP A 66 -9.45 -3.80 25.47
C ASP A 66 -10.65 -4.51 24.83
N GLN A 67 -11.04 -4.10 23.62
CA GLN A 67 -12.20 -4.67 22.91
C GLN A 67 -11.96 -6.08 22.37
N ILE A 68 -10.71 -6.44 22.05
CA ILE A 68 -10.38 -7.82 21.61
C ILE A 68 -10.43 -8.82 22.75
N ASN A 69 -10.10 -8.39 23.96
CA ASN A 69 -10.05 -9.25 25.13
C ASN A 69 -11.45 -9.61 25.67
N VAL A 70 -12.52 -9.03 25.13
CA VAL A 70 -13.90 -9.34 25.52
C VAL A 70 -14.33 -10.68 24.88
N PRO A 71 -14.61 -11.73 25.68
CA PRO A 71 -14.84 -13.09 25.16
C PRO A 71 -16.15 -13.25 24.37
N PHE A 72 -17.10 -12.32 24.52
CA PHE A 72 -18.45 -12.40 23.93
C PHE A 72 -18.58 -11.76 22.54
N LEU A 73 -17.49 -11.27 21.93
CA LEU A 73 -17.58 -10.54 20.66
C LEU A 73 -17.84 -11.47 19.45
N SER A 74 -18.85 -11.14 18.66
CA SER A 74 -19.17 -11.87 17.43
C SER A 74 -18.01 -11.84 16.43
N LYS A 75 -17.90 -12.87 15.58
CA LYS A 75 -16.86 -12.93 14.53
C LYS A 75 -16.99 -11.78 13.52
N ALA A 76 -18.23 -11.34 13.25
CA ALA A 76 -18.50 -10.21 12.37
C ALA A 76 -18.00 -8.89 12.98
N ASP A 77 -18.25 -8.67 14.27
CA ASP A 77 -17.86 -7.45 14.98
C ASP A 77 -16.34 -7.34 15.11
N ARG A 78 -15.64 -8.45 15.38
CA ARG A 78 -14.17 -8.50 15.37
C ARG A 78 -13.57 -8.11 14.02
N TYR A 79 -14.17 -8.57 12.94
CA TYR A 79 -13.74 -8.19 11.59
C TYR A 79 -13.94 -6.69 11.35
N GLN A 80 -15.11 -6.16 11.69
CA GLN A 80 -15.42 -4.75 11.51
C GLN A 80 -14.52 -3.85 12.35
N LEU A 81 -14.25 -4.23 13.61
CA LEU A 81 -13.34 -3.53 14.49
C LEU A 81 -11.90 -3.49 13.93
N ARG A 82 -11.41 -4.64 13.44
CA ARG A 82 -10.10 -4.73 12.79
C ARG A 82 -10.01 -3.82 11.57
N THR A 83 -11.04 -3.81 10.72
CA THR A 83 -11.09 -2.94 9.54
C THR A 83 -11.08 -1.47 9.91
N ARG A 84 -11.86 -1.06 10.93
CA ARG A 84 -11.89 0.32 11.42
C ARG A 84 -10.53 0.75 11.98
N SER A 85 -9.94 -0.06 12.85
CA SER A 85 -8.61 0.21 13.44
C SER A 85 -7.53 0.32 12.36
N THR A 86 -7.50 -0.63 11.41
CA THR A 86 -6.54 -0.59 10.29
C THR A 86 -6.72 0.66 9.43
N PHE A 87 -7.97 1.07 9.18
CA PHE A 87 -8.27 2.30 8.45
C PHE A 87 -7.80 3.56 9.20
N CYS A 88 -8.00 3.61 10.53
CA CYS A 88 -7.50 4.73 11.34
C CYS A 88 -5.97 4.81 11.32
N LEU A 89 -5.26 3.68 11.45
CA LEU A 89 -3.80 3.64 11.34
C LEU A 89 -3.30 4.05 9.94
N PHE A 90 -4.02 3.64 8.90
CA PHE A 90 -3.76 4.05 7.53
C PHE A 90 -3.89 5.58 7.35
N MET A 91 -4.95 6.18 7.92
CA MET A 91 -5.15 7.63 7.89
C MET A 91 -4.11 8.38 8.73
N ALA A 92 -3.77 7.89 9.92
CA ALA A 92 -2.76 8.48 10.78
C ALA A 92 -1.37 8.51 10.10
N SER A 93 -0.97 7.40 9.49
CA SER A 93 0.29 7.34 8.71
C SER A 93 0.27 8.28 7.51
N PHE A 94 -0.85 8.37 6.79
CA PHE A 94 -1.00 9.35 5.70
C PHE A 94 -0.84 10.80 6.18
N LEU A 95 -1.47 11.16 7.31
CA LEU A 95 -1.33 12.48 7.93
C LEU A 95 0.11 12.77 8.38
N LEU A 96 0.82 11.79 8.94
CA LEU A 96 2.23 11.95 9.28
C LEU A 96 3.10 12.27 8.06
N PHE A 97 2.85 11.61 6.92
CA PHE A 97 3.57 11.94 5.67
C PHE A 97 3.21 13.33 5.12
N ILE A 98 1.97 13.80 5.31
CA ILE A 98 1.60 15.19 5.00
C ILE A 98 2.41 16.17 5.85
N VAL A 99 2.46 15.95 7.17
CA VAL A 99 3.23 16.82 8.07
C VAL A 99 4.72 16.78 7.74
N LEU A 100 5.25 15.60 7.41
CA LEU A 100 6.63 15.43 6.97
C LEU A 100 6.92 16.22 5.69
N GLY A 101 6.04 16.14 4.69
CA GLY A 101 6.16 16.91 3.45
C GLY A 101 6.16 18.43 3.70
N ASN A 102 5.31 18.91 4.62
CA ASN A 102 5.29 20.31 5.01
C ASN A 102 6.59 20.75 5.70
N ARG A 103 7.15 19.91 6.57
CA ARG A 103 8.45 20.19 7.21
C ARG A 103 9.61 20.22 6.21
N PHE A 104 9.58 19.37 5.19
CA PHE A 104 10.55 19.44 4.08
C PHE A 104 10.44 20.75 3.29
N HIS A 105 9.23 21.30 3.11
CA HIS A 105 9.05 22.60 2.46
C HIS A 105 9.77 23.72 3.24
N TYR A 106 9.71 23.70 4.57
CA TYR A 106 10.43 24.65 5.44
C TYR A 106 11.95 24.55 5.29
N PHE A 107 12.51 23.34 5.18
CA PHE A 107 13.95 23.15 5.00
C PHE A 107 14.48 23.63 3.65
N LEU A 108 13.73 23.43 2.56
CA LEU A 108 14.17 23.83 1.22
C LEU A 108 13.90 25.30 0.89
N SER A 109 12.99 25.96 1.60
CA SER A 109 12.67 27.38 1.40
C SER A 109 12.66 28.08 2.75
N PRO A 110 13.83 28.24 3.41
CA PRO A 110 13.91 28.99 4.65
C PRO A 110 13.41 30.40 4.40
N GLN A 111 12.33 30.78 5.11
CA GLN A 111 11.88 32.16 5.09
C GLN A 111 13.01 33.03 5.69
N PRO A 112 13.38 34.15 5.03
CA PRO A 112 14.31 35.11 5.60
C PRO A 112 13.63 35.81 6.77
N GLY A 113 13.87 35.34 8.00
CA GLY A 113 13.28 35.93 9.21
C GLY A 113 13.73 35.32 10.53
N ASP A 114 13.81 33.98 10.62
CA ASP A 114 14.13 33.30 11.89
C ASP A 114 15.25 32.29 11.70
N PHE A 115 16.49 32.79 11.71
CA PHE A 115 17.70 31.96 11.69
C PHE A 115 18.26 31.84 13.11
N THR A 116 17.67 30.97 13.93
CA THR A 116 18.39 30.41 15.09
C THR A 116 18.99 29.07 14.69
N VAL A 117 20.27 29.09 14.34
CA VAL A 117 21.07 27.89 14.09
C VAL A 117 21.19 27.11 15.38
N GLN A 118 20.38 26.06 15.54
CA GLN A 118 20.71 24.99 16.48
C GLN A 118 21.29 23.82 15.67
N ALA A 119 22.56 23.99 15.31
CA ALA A 119 23.38 22.90 14.80
C ALA A 119 23.69 21.95 15.98
N SER A 120 22.83 20.96 16.21
CA SER A 120 23.18 19.85 17.09
C SER A 120 24.17 18.93 16.35
N VAL A 121 25.43 19.15 16.65
CA VAL A 121 26.59 18.35 16.28
C VAL A 121 26.36 16.87 16.60
N ASN A 122 26.72 16.00 15.65
CA ASN A 122 26.89 14.56 15.78
C ASN A 122 27.43 14.15 17.16
N ARG A 123 26.64 13.42 17.95
CA ARG A 123 27.16 12.50 18.96
C ARG A 123 27.00 11.07 18.43
N VAL A 124 28.04 10.60 17.76
CA VAL A 124 28.28 9.17 17.57
C VAL A 124 28.72 8.63 18.93
N GLU A 125 27.77 8.15 19.73
CA GLU A 125 28.10 7.31 20.89
C GLU A 125 28.24 5.87 20.41
N ARG A 126 29.50 5.47 20.18
CA ARG A 126 29.90 4.07 20.08
C ARG A 126 29.61 3.41 21.43
N PHE A 127 28.70 2.45 21.46
CA PHE A 127 28.66 1.45 22.53
C PHE A 127 29.34 0.17 22.02
N SER A 128 30.64 0.06 22.30
CA SER A 128 31.32 -1.22 22.46
C SER A 128 31.17 -1.62 23.92
N TYR A 129 30.50 -2.74 24.22
CA TYR A 129 30.85 -3.54 25.39
C TYR A 129 30.71 -5.03 25.08
N GLU A 130 31.77 -5.71 25.48
CA GLU A 130 32.16 -7.07 25.22
C GLU A 130 31.56 -8.02 26.27
N SER A 131 31.05 -9.14 25.76
CA SER A 131 30.92 -10.49 26.32
C SER A 131 31.04 -10.75 27.84
N LYS A 132 30.08 -11.52 28.38
CA LYS A 132 30.38 -12.71 29.20
C LYS A 132 29.22 -13.72 29.28
N ASP A 133 29.60 -14.98 29.10
CA ASP A 133 28.88 -16.25 29.18
C ASP A 133 27.96 -16.44 30.40
N SER A 134 26.89 -17.24 30.24
CA SER A 134 26.89 -18.65 30.69
C SER A 134 25.51 -19.34 30.63
N SER A 135 25.51 -20.50 29.97
CA SER A 135 24.76 -21.75 30.27
C SER A 135 23.23 -21.82 30.19
N THR A 136 22.55 -22.94 29.89
CA THR A 136 22.73 -24.22 29.13
C THR A 136 21.34 -24.91 29.23
N ILE A 137 21.05 -25.83 28.30
CA ILE A 137 20.16 -27.03 28.39
C ILE A 137 18.77 -26.92 27.72
N ASP A 138 18.70 -27.51 26.52
CA ASP A 138 17.79 -28.56 26.00
C ASP A 138 16.26 -28.41 26.22
N ASP A 139 15.37 -28.73 25.28
CA ASP A 139 15.30 -30.05 24.64
C ASP A 139 14.42 -30.08 23.36
N VAL A 140 14.72 -31.10 22.58
CA VAL A 140 14.21 -31.55 21.28
C VAL A 140 12.86 -32.25 21.44
N GLN A 141 11.89 -32.07 20.52
CA GLN A 141 11.21 -33.23 19.86
C GLN A 141 10.10 -32.91 18.84
N LYS A 142 10.30 -33.54 17.67
CA LYS A 142 9.36 -34.37 16.87
C LYS A 142 8.14 -33.75 16.17
N THR A 143 8.32 -33.62 14.85
CA THR A 143 7.58 -34.35 13.79
C THR A 143 6.16 -34.87 14.07
N ARG A 144 5.21 -34.41 13.24
CA ARG A 144 4.14 -35.27 12.67
C ARG A 144 3.73 -34.82 11.26
N PRO A 145 3.86 -35.68 10.23
CA PRO A 145 3.34 -35.47 8.88
C PRO A 145 1.99 -36.19 8.71
N LEU A 146 0.96 -35.55 8.15
CA LEU A 146 -0.29 -36.13 7.57
C LEU A 146 -1.09 -34.92 7.07
N THR A 147 -1.48 -34.73 5.80
CA THR A 147 -2.29 -35.64 4.98
C THR A 147 -2.14 -35.24 3.50
N ARG A 148 -1.18 -35.84 2.79
CA ARG A 148 -0.90 -35.58 1.35
C ARG A 148 -1.78 -36.41 0.40
N LYS A 149 -2.97 -36.85 0.85
CA LYS A 149 -3.84 -37.79 0.10
C LYS A 149 -5.19 -37.22 -0.37
N VAL A 150 -5.54 -35.97 -0.01
CA VAL A 150 -6.79 -35.32 -0.48
C VAL A 150 -6.57 -34.41 -1.71
N LEU A 151 -5.34 -33.93 -1.93
CA LEU A 151 -4.99 -32.99 -3.00
C LEU A 151 -4.83 -33.59 -4.41
N ARG A 152 -4.86 -34.92 -4.56
CA ARG A 152 -4.66 -35.58 -5.87
C ARG A 152 -5.96 -35.91 -6.61
N LYS A 153 -7.12 -35.89 -5.94
CA LYS A 153 -8.42 -36.16 -6.61
C LYS A 153 -9.05 -34.91 -7.25
N GLU A 154 -8.68 -33.69 -6.83
CA GLU A 154 -9.25 -32.47 -7.44
C GLU A 154 -8.48 -31.94 -8.66
N GLN A 155 -7.24 -32.41 -8.87
CA GLN A 155 -6.45 -32.05 -10.05
C GLN A 155 -7.00 -32.63 -11.36
N GLN A 156 -7.90 -33.62 -11.29
CA GLN A 156 -8.52 -34.22 -12.48
C GLN A 156 -9.79 -33.48 -12.93
N LEU A 157 -10.51 -32.82 -12.02
CA LEU A 157 -11.71 -32.03 -12.37
C LEU A 157 -11.39 -30.67 -13.00
N ALA A 158 -10.22 -30.09 -12.69
CA ALA A 158 -9.75 -28.85 -13.32
C ALA A 158 -9.38 -29.02 -14.80
N LYS A 159 -9.05 -30.25 -15.25
CA LYS A 159 -8.69 -30.51 -16.66
C LYS A 159 -9.91 -30.61 -17.59
N TYR A 160 -11.09 -30.97 -17.06
CA TYR A 160 -12.29 -31.10 -17.88
C TYR A 160 -13.01 -29.76 -18.16
N LYS A 161 -12.80 -28.71 -17.34
CA LYS A 161 -13.41 -27.39 -17.56
C LYS A 161 -12.66 -26.49 -18.56
N HIS A 162 -11.47 -26.90 -19.02
CA HIS A 162 -10.71 -26.16 -20.03
C HIS A 162 -10.98 -26.60 -21.48
N ALA A 163 -11.81 -27.64 -21.70
CA ALA A 163 -12.09 -28.17 -23.04
C ALA A 163 -13.22 -27.46 -23.81
N GLN A 164 -13.93 -26.48 -23.21
CA GLN A 164 -15.06 -25.81 -23.85
C GLN A 164 -15.05 -24.30 -23.62
N ARG A 165 -14.09 -23.57 -24.21
CA ARG A 165 -14.32 -22.15 -24.50
C ARG A 165 -13.94 -21.83 -25.95
N PRO A 166 -14.87 -21.22 -26.71
CA PRO A 166 -14.68 -21.00 -28.14
C PRO A 166 -13.54 -20.01 -28.42
N LYS A 167 -12.92 -20.25 -29.57
CA LYS A 167 -11.86 -19.45 -30.19
C LYS A 167 -12.27 -17.99 -30.41
N GLU A 168 -11.25 -17.14 -30.39
CA GLU A 168 -11.17 -15.84 -31.09
C GLU A 168 -12.12 -14.71 -30.66
N LYS A 169 -11.67 -13.89 -29.70
CA LYS A 169 -11.73 -12.43 -29.87
C LYS A 169 -10.67 -11.70 -29.03
N SER A 170 -9.59 -11.35 -29.74
CA SER A 170 -8.61 -10.28 -29.56
C SER A 170 -8.11 -9.93 -28.15
N THR A 171 -7.07 -10.64 -27.70
CA THR A 171 -6.12 -10.15 -26.67
C THR A 171 -5.56 -8.76 -27.01
N GLY A 172 -5.47 -8.41 -28.30
CA GLY A 172 -5.06 -7.09 -28.77
C GLY A 172 -5.97 -5.94 -28.34
N ALA A 173 -7.29 -6.16 -28.18
CA ALA A 173 -8.21 -5.11 -27.74
C ALA A 173 -7.91 -4.65 -26.31
N TYR A 174 -7.50 -5.57 -25.43
CA TYR A 174 -7.14 -5.25 -24.05
C TYR A 174 -5.82 -4.48 -23.95
N ILE A 175 -4.86 -4.80 -24.82
CA ILE A 175 -3.58 -4.09 -24.91
C ILE A 175 -3.79 -2.68 -25.47
N LEU A 176 -4.68 -2.53 -26.47
CA LEU A 176 -5.06 -1.22 -27.01
C LEU A 176 -5.74 -0.35 -25.94
N LEU A 177 -6.65 -0.92 -25.14
CA LEU A 177 -7.27 -0.22 -24.01
C LEU A 177 -6.26 0.21 -22.94
N PHE A 178 -5.22 -0.61 -22.68
CA PHE A 178 -4.15 -0.24 -21.77
C PHE A 178 -3.34 0.95 -22.31
N LEU A 179 -2.91 0.90 -23.58
CA LEU A 179 -2.19 2.00 -24.23
C LEU A 179 -3.02 3.29 -24.20
N LEU A 180 -4.33 3.17 -24.45
CA LEU A 180 -5.26 4.29 -24.39
C LEU A 180 -5.32 4.88 -22.97
N GLY A 181 -5.44 4.03 -21.93
CA GLY A 181 -5.43 4.47 -20.53
C GLY A 181 -4.14 5.19 -20.12
N VAL A 182 -2.99 4.71 -20.57
CA VAL A 182 -1.68 5.35 -20.34
C VAL A 182 -1.59 6.69 -21.07
N GLY A 183 -2.05 6.75 -22.32
CA GLY A 183 -2.10 7.98 -23.11
C GLY A 183 -2.98 9.05 -22.47
N LEU A 184 -4.19 8.69 -22.02
CA LEU A 184 -5.07 9.61 -21.30
C LEU A 184 -4.47 10.06 -19.97
N ALA A 185 -3.76 9.20 -19.24
CA ALA A 185 -3.14 9.57 -17.98
C ALA A 185 -1.98 10.57 -18.17
N LEU A 186 -1.17 10.40 -19.22
CA LEU A 186 -0.10 11.35 -19.56
C LEU A 186 -0.67 12.70 -19.97
N LEU A 187 -1.65 12.72 -20.88
CA LEU A 187 -2.33 13.94 -21.31
C LEU A 187 -3.03 14.64 -20.14
N GLY A 188 -3.72 13.86 -19.31
CA GLY A 188 -4.43 14.37 -18.15
C GLY A 188 -3.49 14.92 -17.06
N SER A 189 -2.31 14.33 -16.87
CA SER A 189 -1.30 14.90 -15.97
C SER A 189 -0.72 16.23 -16.48
N GLY A 190 -0.53 16.36 -17.80
CA GLY A 190 -0.12 17.60 -18.44
C GLY A 190 -1.17 18.71 -18.30
N LEU A 191 -2.43 18.37 -18.53
CA LEU A 191 -3.55 19.28 -18.30
C LEU A 191 -3.65 19.69 -16.82
N ALA A 192 -3.59 18.73 -15.89
CA ALA A 192 -3.65 19.04 -14.47
C ALA A 192 -2.54 20.00 -14.04
N CYS A 193 -1.34 19.86 -14.62
CA CYS A 193 -0.23 20.79 -14.40
C CYS A 193 -0.54 22.19 -14.94
N GLN A 194 -1.07 22.30 -16.16
CA GLN A 194 -1.44 23.60 -16.74
C GLN A 194 -2.58 24.29 -15.98
N LEU A 195 -3.62 23.54 -15.57
CA LEU A 195 -4.72 24.08 -14.77
C LEU A 195 -4.24 24.50 -13.37
N ALA A 196 -3.30 23.76 -12.77
CA ALA A 196 -2.69 24.15 -11.52
C ALA A 196 -1.86 25.44 -11.67
N CYS A 197 -1.12 25.57 -12.77
CA CYS A 197 -0.35 26.78 -13.11
C CYS A 197 -1.26 27.98 -13.44
N ALA A 198 -2.47 27.75 -13.97
CA ALA A 198 -3.46 28.78 -14.27
C ALA A 198 -4.29 29.22 -13.04
N GLY A 199 -3.93 28.77 -11.84
CA GLY A 199 -4.64 29.13 -10.60
C GLY A 199 -5.98 28.42 -10.40
N GLN A 200 -6.34 27.46 -11.25
CA GLN A 200 -7.57 26.67 -11.14
C GLN A 200 -7.32 25.36 -10.37
N GLY A 201 -6.99 25.49 -9.09
CA GLY A 201 -6.61 24.35 -8.24
C GLY A 201 -7.67 23.23 -8.16
N VAL A 202 -8.95 23.58 -8.05
CA VAL A 202 -10.04 22.58 -7.95
C VAL A 202 -10.18 21.77 -9.23
N ALA A 203 -10.10 22.44 -10.39
CA ALA A 203 -10.18 21.77 -11.68
C ALA A 203 -8.93 20.89 -11.94
N ALA A 204 -7.75 21.34 -11.52
CA ALA A 204 -6.52 20.54 -11.59
C ALA A 204 -6.63 19.24 -10.77
N VAL A 205 -7.22 19.31 -9.58
CA VAL A 205 -7.45 18.12 -8.72
C VAL A 205 -8.43 17.16 -9.38
N LEU A 206 -9.56 17.66 -9.91
CA LEU A 206 -10.56 16.83 -10.60
C LEU A 206 -9.95 16.11 -11.81
N VAL A 207 -9.22 16.84 -12.65
CA VAL A 207 -8.56 16.28 -13.84
C VAL A 207 -7.49 15.25 -13.42
N GLY A 208 -6.72 15.54 -12.38
CA GLY A 208 -5.75 14.59 -11.82
C GLY A 208 -6.40 13.30 -11.32
N LEU A 209 -7.56 13.40 -10.66
CA LEU A 209 -8.32 12.26 -10.15
C LEU A 209 -8.88 11.38 -11.28
N VAL A 210 -9.41 12.01 -12.34
CA VAL A 210 -9.87 11.30 -13.55
C VAL A 210 -8.69 10.60 -14.23
N SER A 211 -7.55 11.27 -14.35
CA SER A 211 -6.33 10.72 -14.98
C SER A 211 -5.82 9.49 -14.23
N LEU A 212 -5.79 9.56 -12.89
CA LEU A 212 -5.47 8.43 -12.03
C LEU A 212 -6.47 7.29 -12.18
N GLY A 213 -7.76 7.60 -12.25
CA GLY A 213 -8.82 6.61 -12.50
C GLY A 213 -8.62 5.87 -13.83
N CYS A 214 -8.30 6.59 -14.90
CA CYS A 214 -7.98 6.01 -16.20
C CYS A 214 -6.74 5.10 -16.14
N LEU A 215 -5.71 5.49 -15.40
CA LEU A 215 -4.48 4.71 -15.22
C LEU A 215 -4.77 3.39 -14.49
N VAL A 216 -5.53 3.43 -13.39
CA VAL A 216 -5.94 2.23 -12.64
C VAL A 216 -6.80 1.31 -13.52
N GLY A 217 -7.74 1.88 -14.28
CA GLY A 217 -8.54 1.14 -15.26
C GLY A 217 -7.68 0.46 -16.32
N GLY A 218 -6.68 1.15 -16.86
CA GLY A 218 -5.70 0.60 -17.80
C GLY A 218 -4.96 -0.61 -17.21
N ILE A 219 -4.40 -0.47 -16.01
CA ILE A 219 -3.68 -1.55 -15.32
C ILE A 219 -4.60 -2.78 -15.12
N TYR A 220 -5.87 -2.57 -14.76
CA TYR A 220 -6.83 -3.66 -14.64
C TYR A 220 -7.00 -4.44 -15.95
N PHE A 221 -7.11 -3.75 -17.08
CA PHE A 221 -7.20 -4.40 -18.39
C PHE A 221 -5.91 -5.13 -18.78
N LEU A 222 -4.74 -4.60 -18.41
CA LEU A 222 -3.46 -5.26 -18.63
C LEU A 222 -3.37 -6.59 -17.87
N VAL A 223 -3.71 -6.60 -16.58
CA VAL A 223 -3.73 -7.82 -15.77
C VAL A 223 -4.68 -8.86 -16.37
N LYS A 224 -5.86 -8.43 -16.83
CA LYS A 224 -6.83 -9.30 -17.52
C LYS A 224 -6.32 -9.83 -18.86
N ALA A 225 -5.52 -9.04 -19.60
CA ALA A 225 -4.89 -9.48 -20.84
C ALA A 225 -3.81 -10.54 -20.59
N ILE A 226 -2.98 -10.34 -19.57
CA ILE A 226 -1.89 -11.25 -19.21
C ILE A 226 -2.44 -12.60 -18.73
N ILE A 227 -3.48 -12.60 -17.88
CA ILE A 227 -4.13 -13.83 -17.39
C ILE A 227 -4.77 -14.64 -18.54
N ARG A 228 -5.12 -13.99 -19.66
CA ARG A 228 -5.72 -14.64 -20.84
C ARG A 228 -4.70 -15.22 -21.82
N LYS A 229 -3.40 -14.96 -21.66
CA LYS A 229 -2.37 -15.66 -22.42
C LYS A 229 -2.01 -16.95 -21.65
N PRO A 230 -2.55 -18.14 -22.01
CA PRO A 230 -1.94 -19.38 -21.55
C PRO A 230 -0.53 -19.41 -22.13
N SER A 231 0.46 -19.67 -21.27
CA SER A 231 1.82 -20.00 -21.70
C SER A 231 1.75 -21.22 -22.61
N SER A 232 1.82 -21.00 -23.92
CA SER A 232 2.20 -22.00 -24.90
C SER A 232 3.69 -22.32 -24.69
N SER A 233 4.01 -22.97 -23.58
CA SER A 233 5.25 -23.72 -23.44
C SER A 233 4.94 -25.14 -23.88
N THR A 234 5.08 -25.35 -25.18
CA THR A 234 5.32 -26.63 -25.83
C THR A 234 6.35 -27.41 -25.01
N VAL A 235 5.91 -28.47 -24.33
CA VAL A 235 6.80 -29.53 -23.86
C VAL A 235 7.07 -30.41 -25.07
N PRO A 236 8.29 -30.48 -25.62
CA PRO A 236 8.62 -31.51 -26.59
C PRO A 236 8.56 -32.85 -25.87
N ARG A 237 7.70 -33.76 -26.37
CA ARG A 237 7.89 -35.20 -26.15
C ARG A 237 9.13 -35.60 -26.95
N ASN A 238 10.14 -36.10 -26.26
CA ASN A 238 10.85 -37.33 -26.56
C ASN A 238 11.58 -37.79 -25.30
#